data_AF-M7N2W6-F1
#
_entry.id   AF-M7N2W6-F1
#
_cell.length_a   1.000
_cell.length_b   1.000
_cell.length_c   1.000
_cell.angle_alpha   90.00
_cell.angle_beta   90.00
_cell.angle_gamma   90.00
#
_symmetry.space_group_name_H-M   'P 1'
#
loop_
_entity.id
_entity.type
_entity.pdbx_description
1 polymer ?
#
loop_
_entity_poly.entity_id
_entity_poly.type
_entity_poly.pdbx_seq_one_letter_code
_entity_poly.pdbx_strand_id
1 'polypeptide(L)'
;MRGDVQAGFYQAMALAEGGRGEEAAEHWINLPDTALSPSLRQKKTQALLALSNNSLEGMPQAEALAGIRLRLRSGSLIPAEINALLSMLSEQERTQAQLHLARQALNRGSAEEAVPYLAPLQQARLGEAHQQQLHLLLLQQQLLSGKPSRQPAAAGSDPFARQKEAALRRLAAGDTVAALQQLRQLTRLTPFEEDALLLSASLHNARQETEDAYELLRQALLLNRYSIPLLEAYALQSLRMGLENYAQDALLELEISSPSERHSRFLTRYEALRESLPGAAGW
;
A
#
# COMPACT_ATOMS: atom_id res chain seq x y z
N MET A 1 -3.75 -16.26 26.77
CA MET A 1 -5.11 -16.69 26.37
C MET A 1 -6.02 -15.57 25.86
N ARG A 2 -6.08 -14.35 26.44
CA ARG A 2 -6.86 -13.25 25.80
C ARG A 2 -6.27 -12.76 24.47
N GLY A 3 -4.95 -12.79 24.32
CA GLY A 3 -4.26 -12.39 23.07
C GLY A 3 -4.62 -13.28 21.88
N ASP A 4 -4.76 -14.59 22.11
CA ASP A 4 -4.96 -15.59 21.04
C ASP A 4 -6.32 -15.43 20.35
N VAL A 5 -7.35 -15.05 21.11
CA VAL A 5 -8.72 -14.87 20.58
C VAL A 5 -8.85 -13.59 19.74
N GLN A 6 -8.19 -12.51 20.17
CA GLN A 6 -8.15 -11.27 19.41
C GLN A 6 -7.34 -11.45 18.12
N ALA A 7 -6.23 -12.19 18.16
CA ALA A 7 -5.47 -12.56 16.98
C ALA A 7 -6.32 -13.37 15.99
N GLY A 8 -7.07 -14.37 16.48
CA GLY A 8 -7.98 -15.15 15.63
C GLY A 8 -9.05 -14.30 14.94
N PHE A 9 -9.62 -13.30 15.63
CA PHE A 9 -10.59 -12.38 15.01
C PHE A 9 -9.99 -11.58 13.85
N TYR A 10 -8.78 -11.05 14.02
CA TYR A 10 -8.11 -10.28 12.98
C TYR A 10 -7.58 -11.15 11.84
N GLN A 11 -7.19 -12.39 12.13
CA GLN A 11 -6.85 -13.37 11.09
C GLN A 11 -8.04 -13.63 10.17
N ALA A 12 -9.23 -13.86 10.73
CA ALA A 12 -10.45 -14.01 9.94
C ALA A 12 -10.77 -12.77 9.09
N MET A 13 -10.56 -11.58 9.66
CA MET A 13 -10.74 -10.32 8.93
C MET A 13 -9.77 -10.20 7.74
N ALA A 14 -8.49 -10.53 7.94
CA ALA A 14 -7.49 -10.54 6.89
C ALA A 14 -7.80 -11.57 5.78
N LEU A 15 -8.30 -12.76 6.16
CA LEU A 15 -8.75 -13.77 5.19
C LEU A 15 -9.91 -13.24 4.33
N ALA A 16 -10.90 -12.58 4.95
CA ALA A 16 -12.02 -12.00 4.23
C ALA A 16 -11.58 -10.89 3.26
N GLU A 17 -10.72 -9.97 3.70
CA GLU A 17 -10.18 -8.90 2.84
C GLU A 17 -9.32 -9.45 1.68
N GLY A 18 -8.67 -10.59 1.90
CA GLY A 18 -7.95 -11.37 0.89
C GLY A 18 -8.86 -12.11 -0.11
N GLY A 19 -10.18 -12.03 0.03
CA GLY A 19 -11.15 -12.73 -0.82
C GLY A 19 -11.48 -14.16 -0.38
N ARG A 20 -10.94 -14.64 0.75
CA ARG A 20 -11.18 -15.97 1.31
C ARG A 20 -12.34 -15.94 2.31
N GLY A 21 -13.51 -15.49 1.84
CA GLY A 21 -14.68 -15.23 2.68
C GLY A 21 -15.22 -16.46 3.41
N GLU A 22 -15.18 -17.64 2.79
CA GLU A 22 -15.65 -18.89 3.40
C GLU A 22 -14.78 -19.30 4.61
N GLU A 23 -13.46 -19.26 4.43
CA GLU A 23 -12.51 -19.57 5.50
C GLU A 23 -12.59 -18.54 6.64
N ALA A 24 -12.77 -17.26 6.30
CA ALA A 24 -13.00 -16.21 7.29
C ALA A 24 -14.27 -16.46 8.11
N ALA A 25 -15.37 -16.88 7.46
CA ALA A 25 -16.61 -17.23 8.15
C ALA A 25 -16.39 -18.41 9.11
N GLU A 26 -15.70 -19.46 8.66
CA GLU A 26 -15.36 -20.62 9.48
C GLU A 26 -14.54 -20.22 10.73
N HIS A 27 -13.50 -19.40 10.54
CA HIS A 27 -12.70 -18.86 11.64
C HIS A 27 -13.55 -18.04 12.62
N TRP A 28 -14.45 -17.18 12.14
CA TRP A 28 -15.34 -16.42 13.01
C TRP A 28 -16.35 -17.30 13.74
N ILE A 29 -16.95 -18.30 13.09
CA ILE A 29 -17.89 -19.24 13.71
C ILE A 29 -17.23 -19.98 14.89
N ASN A 30 -15.98 -20.40 14.71
CA ASN A 30 -15.22 -21.15 15.72
C ASN A 30 -14.69 -20.29 16.89
N LEU A 31 -14.78 -18.96 16.81
CA LEU A 31 -14.35 -18.07 17.90
C LEU A 31 -15.43 -17.97 18.99
N PRO A 32 -15.13 -18.31 20.27
CA PRO A 32 -16.12 -18.26 21.34
C PRO A 32 -16.46 -16.80 21.72
N ASP A 33 -17.76 -16.47 21.72
CA ASP A 33 -18.23 -15.11 22.03
C ASP A 33 -17.89 -14.67 23.45
N THR A 34 -17.83 -15.60 24.41
CA THR A 34 -17.46 -15.32 25.80
C THR A 34 -16.03 -14.80 25.96
N ALA A 35 -15.17 -15.05 24.98
CA ALA A 35 -13.79 -14.61 25.00
C ALA A 35 -13.57 -13.27 24.24
N LEU A 36 -14.58 -12.77 23.53
CA LEU A 36 -14.53 -11.51 22.81
C LEU A 36 -15.10 -10.36 23.65
N SER A 37 -14.53 -9.17 23.47
CA SER A 37 -15.12 -7.94 24.03
C SER A 37 -16.50 -7.67 23.40
N PRO A 38 -17.39 -6.92 24.07
CA PRO A 38 -18.70 -6.57 23.50
C PRO A 38 -18.62 -5.93 22.12
N SER A 39 -17.63 -5.07 21.88
CA SER A 39 -17.42 -4.42 20.58
C SER A 39 -16.97 -5.41 19.49
N LEU A 40 -16.08 -6.36 19.81
CA LEU A 40 -15.64 -7.38 18.85
C LEU A 40 -16.75 -8.39 18.55
N ARG A 41 -17.59 -8.73 19.52
CA ARG A 41 -18.79 -9.55 19.28
C ARG A 41 -19.73 -8.90 18.28
N GLN A 42 -20.03 -7.62 18.47
CA GLN A 42 -20.88 -6.88 17.52
C GLN A 42 -20.28 -6.87 16.12
N LYS A 43 -18.96 -6.61 15.99
CA LYS A 43 -18.26 -6.65 14.70
C LYS A 43 -18.28 -8.04 14.07
N LYS A 44 -18.07 -9.10 14.85
CA LYS A 44 -18.18 -10.49 14.39
C LYS A 44 -19.57 -10.76 13.82
N THR A 45 -20.63 -10.39 14.54
CA THR A 45 -22.01 -10.57 14.07
C THR A 45 -22.27 -9.82 12.77
N GLN A 46 -21.84 -8.56 12.68
CA GLN A 46 -22.00 -7.76 11.47
C GLN A 46 -21.20 -8.35 10.29
N ALA A 47 -19.99 -8.84 10.52
CA ALA A 47 -19.16 -9.47 9.50
C ALA A 47 -19.78 -10.78 8.98
N LEU A 48 -20.28 -11.64 9.88
CA LEU A 48 -20.98 -12.87 9.49
C LEU A 48 -22.28 -12.57 8.70
N LEU A 49 -23.04 -11.56 9.11
CA LEU A 49 -24.22 -11.11 8.38
C LEU A 49 -23.84 -10.57 6.98
N ALA A 50 -22.79 -9.78 6.89
CA ALA A 50 -22.28 -9.26 5.63
C ALA A 50 -21.74 -10.36 4.70
N LEU A 51 -21.16 -11.43 5.26
CA LEU A 51 -20.70 -12.59 4.49
C LEU A 51 -21.86 -13.46 3.98
N SER A 52 -23.00 -13.49 4.69
CA SER A 52 -24.19 -14.25 4.25
C SER A 52 -24.71 -13.77 2.89
N ASN A 53 -25.45 -14.62 2.18
CA ASN A 53 -26.11 -14.27 0.90
C ASN A 53 -27.48 -13.59 1.08
N ASN A 54 -27.86 -13.24 2.31
CA ASN A 54 -29.18 -12.67 2.58
C ASN A 54 -29.32 -11.26 1.99
N SER A 55 -30.52 -10.94 1.51
CA SER A 55 -30.87 -9.57 1.12
C SER A 55 -30.74 -8.65 2.35
N LEU A 56 -30.19 -7.46 2.13
CA LEU A 56 -30.05 -6.43 3.16
C LEU A 56 -31.23 -5.46 3.18
N GLU A 57 -32.14 -5.56 2.20
CA GLU A 57 -33.31 -4.68 2.10
C GLU A 57 -34.19 -4.79 3.35
N GLY A 58 -34.55 -3.63 3.91
CA GLY A 58 -35.38 -3.55 5.12
C GLY A 58 -34.66 -3.80 6.44
N MET A 59 -33.35 -4.08 6.45
CA MET A 59 -32.61 -4.21 7.70
C MET A 59 -32.33 -2.82 8.33
N PRO A 60 -32.45 -2.66 9.67
CA PRO A 60 -32.21 -1.40 10.36
C PRO A 60 -30.74 -0.90 10.28
N GLN A 61 -29.83 -1.68 9.68
CA GLN A 61 -28.41 -1.35 9.45
C GLN A 61 -27.98 -1.69 8.02
N ALA A 62 -28.90 -1.66 7.05
CA ALA A 62 -28.65 -2.08 5.68
C ALA A 62 -27.45 -1.38 5.01
N GLU A 63 -27.28 -0.06 5.23
CA GLU A 63 -26.16 0.73 4.73
C GLU A 63 -24.82 0.24 5.30
N ALA A 64 -24.71 0.16 6.64
CA ALA A 64 -23.49 -0.32 7.29
C ALA A 64 -23.12 -1.75 6.87
N LEU A 65 -24.11 -2.64 6.73
CA LEU A 65 -23.90 -4.00 6.26
C LEU A 65 -23.49 -4.05 4.78
N ALA A 66 -24.01 -3.16 3.94
CA ALA A 66 -23.61 -3.05 2.55
C ALA A 66 -22.14 -2.61 2.42
N GLY A 67 -21.72 -1.63 3.23
CA GLY A 67 -20.33 -1.19 3.29
C GLY A 67 -19.38 -2.30 3.75
N ILE A 68 -19.76 -3.07 4.77
CA ILE A 68 -18.98 -4.23 5.24
C ILE A 68 -18.94 -5.32 4.15
N ARG A 69 -20.06 -5.63 3.50
CA ARG A 69 -20.12 -6.65 2.44
C ARG A 69 -19.21 -6.29 1.26
N LEU A 70 -19.18 -5.03 0.84
CA LEU A 70 -18.27 -4.56 -0.21
C LEU A 70 -16.80 -4.70 0.16
N ARG A 71 -16.42 -4.56 1.43
CA ARG A 71 -15.03 -4.75 1.88
C ARG A 71 -14.63 -6.21 2.01
N LEU A 72 -15.54 -7.05 2.52
CA LEU A 72 -15.24 -8.45 2.84
C LEU A 72 -15.47 -9.42 1.66
N ARG A 73 -16.30 -9.05 0.67
CA ARG A 73 -16.71 -9.96 -0.42
C ARG A 73 -16.43 -9.47 -1.83
N SER A 74 -15.83 -8.31 -2.01
CA SER A 74 -15.51 -7.71 -3.32
C SER A 74 -14.89 -8.65 -4.36
N GLY A 75 -14.13 -9.68 -3.96
CA GLY A 75 -13.60 -10.69 -4.90
C GLY A 75 -14.61 -11.73 -5.41
N SER A 76 -15.74 -11.88 -4.73
CA SER A 76 -16.78 -12.88 -5.02
C SER A 76 -18.08 -12.29 -5.58
N LEU A 77 -18.23 -10.96 -5.51
CA LEU A 77 -19.44 -10.27 -5.95
C LEU A 77 -19.39 -10.03 -7.46
N ILE A 78 -20.52 -10.25 -8.13
CA ILE A 78 -20.66 -9.87 -9.54
C ILE A 78 -20.91 -8.35 -9.69
N PRO A 79 -20.63 -7.73 -10.85
CA PRO A 79 -20.79 -6.29 -11.02
C PRO A 79 -22.20 -5.75 -10.70
N ALA A 80 -23.25 -6.52 -10.96
CA ALA A 80 -24.62 -6.15 -10.64
C ALA A 80 -24.86 -6.02 -9.12
N GLU A 81 -24.31 -6.94 -8.33
CA GLU A 81 -24.41 -6.92 -6.87
C GLU A 81 -23.61 -5.76 -6.27
N ILE A 82 -22.41 -5.50 -6.80
CA ILE A 82 -21.58 -4.36 -6.38
C ILE A 82 -22.35 -3.05 -6.59
N ASN A 83 -22.95 -2.86 -7.76
CA ASN A 83 -23.73 -1.66 -8.07
C ASN A 83 -24.97 -1.52 -7.18
N ALA A 84 -25.67 -2.62 -6.90
CA ALA A 84 -26.80 -2.62 -5.96
C ALA A 84 -26.34 -2.17 -4.57
N LEU A 85 -25.25 -2.74 -4.04
CA LEU A 85 -24.70 -2.36 -2.73
C LEU A 85 -24.23 -0.89 -2.69
N LEU A 86 -23.54 -0.41 -3.74
CA LEU A 86 -23.11 0.99 -3.83
C LEU A 86 -24.28 1.98 -3.85
N SER A 87 -25.42 1.57 -4.42
CA SER A 87 -26.63 2.41 -4.46
C SER A 87 -27.28 2.59 -3.09
N MET A 88 -27.07 1.64 -2.18
CA MET A 88 -27.58 1.68 -0.79
C MET A 88 -26.74 2.58 0.13
N LEU A 89 -25.54 2.99 -0.29
CA LEU A 89 -24.63 3.81 0.50
C LEU A 89 -24.88 5.30 0.30
N SER A 90 -24.70 6.09 1.36
CA SER A 90 -24.53 7.54 1.29
C SER A 90 -23.35 7.94 0.40
N GLU A 91 -23.33 9.19 -0.06
CA GLU A 91 -22.30 9.69 -0.98
C GLU A 91 -20.87 9.52 -0.43
N GLN A 92 -20.70 9.79 0.87
CA GLN A 92 -19.41 9.67 1.56
C GLN A 92 -18.96 8.21 1.64
N GLU A 93 -19.84 7.30 2.07
CA GLU A 93 -19.50 5.88 2.18
C GLU A 93 -19.31 5.24 0.81
N ARG A 94 -20.10 5.64 -0.18
CA ARG A 94 -19.96 5.21 -1.58
C ARG A 94 -18.60 5.60 -2.13
N THR A 95 -18.14 6.83 -1.89
CA THR A 95 -16.82 7.32 -2.29
C THR A 95 -15.72 6.43 -1.70
N GLN A 96 -15.79 6.14 -0.40
CA GLN A 96 -14.82 5.28 0.28
C GLN A 96 -14.84 3.84 -0.28
N ALA A 97 -16.04 3.29 -0.52
CA ALA A 97 -16.20 1.97 -1.09
C ALA A 97 -15.63 1.88 -2.52
N GLN A 98 -15.87 2.89 -3.36
CA GLN A 98 -15.29 2.96 -4.71
C GLN A 98 -13.77 3.05 -4.69
N LEU A 99 -13.18 3.87 -3.81
CA LEU A 99 -11.73 3.94 -3.63
C LEU A 99 -11.13 2.61 -3.15
N HIS A 100 -11.83 1.89 -2.28
CA HIS A 100 -11.42 0.57 -1.81
C HIS A 100 -11.46 -0.47 -2.93
N LEU A 101 -12.57 -0.56 -3.67
CA LEU A 101 -12.73 -1.48 -4.81
C LEU A 101 -11.67 -1.22 -5.90
N ALA A 102 -11.43 0.06 -6.23
CA ALA A 102 -10.38 0.43 -7.17
C ALA A 102 -8.99 -0.03 -6.69
N ARG A 103 -8.64 0.23 -5.42
CA ARG A 103 -7.36 -0.21 -4.85
C ARG A 103 -7.19 -1.72 -4.92
N GLN A 104 -8.23 -2.46 -4.60
CA GLN A 104 -8.17 -3.92 -4.61
C GLN A 104 -8.01 -4.48 -6.03
N ALA A 105 -8.73 -3.94 -7.00
CA ALA A 105 -8.56 -4.30 -8.42
C ALA A 105 -7.12 -4.04 -8.88
N LEU A 106 -6.54 -2.88 -8.52
CA LEU A 106 -5.16 -2.53 -8.85
C LEU A 106 -4.14 -3.43 -8.15
N ASN A 107 -4.37 -3.80 -6.89
CA ASN A 107 -3.50 -4.71 -6.16
C ASN A 107 -3.49 -6.13 -6.75
N ARG A 108 -4.54 -6.53 -7.48
CA ARG A 108 -4.59 -7.79 -8.24
C ARG A 108 -3.94 -7.67 -9.63
N GLY A 109 -3.48 -6.48 -10.01
CA GLY A 109 -2.90 -6.21 -11.33
C GLY A 109 -3.93 -5.88 -12.43
N SER A 110 -5.23 -5.88 -12.12
CA SER A 110 -6.31 -5.63 -13.08
C SER A 110 -6.59 -4.13 -13.23
N ALA A 111 -5.77 -3.44 -14.03
CA ALA A 111 -5.96 -2.00 -14.31
C ALA A 111 -7.33 -1.67 -14.97
N GLU A 112 -7.87 -2.59 -15.77
CA GLU A 112 -9.16 -2.43 -16.45
C GLU A 112 -10.35 -2.54 -15.48
N GLU A 113 -10.29 -3.48 -14.54
CA GLU A 113 -11.33 -3.65 -13.51
C GLU A 113 -11.45 -2.43 -12.58
N ALA A 114 -10.37 -1.66 -12.40
CA ALA A 114 -10.38 -0.45 -11.58
C ALA A 114 -11.12 0.74 -12.23
N VAL A 115 -11.21 0.77 -13.57
CA VAL A 115 -11.80 1.87 -14.35
C VAL A 115 -13.23 2.23 -13.90
N PRO A 116 -14.20 1.30 -13.82
CA PRO A 116 -15.58 1.64 -13.46
C PRO A 116 -15.70 2.25 -12.06
N TYR A 117 -14.76 1.95 -11.14
CA TYR A 117 -14.76 2.50 -9.79
C TYR A 117 -14.10 3.88 -9.71
N LEU A 118 -13.08 4.12 -10.54
CA LEU A 118 -12.35 5.39 -10.57
C LEU A 118 -13.07 6.47 -11.41
N ALA A 119 -13.78 6.08 -12.48
CA ALA A 119 -14.38 7.03 -13.42
C ALA A 119 -15.40 7.99 -12.76
N PRO A 120 -16.32 7.55 -11.88
CA PRO A 120 -17.25 8.46 -11.19
C PRO A 120 -16.54 9.45 -10.27
N LEU A 121 -15.43 9.02 -9.65
CA LEU A 121 -14.68 9.82 -8.68
C LEU A 121 -13.90 10.97 -9.32
N GLN A 122 -13.52 10.87 -10.59
CA GLN A 122 -12.80 11.93 -11.31
C GLN A 122 -13.65 13.19 -11.52
N GLN A 123 -14.97 13.06 -11.53
CA GLN A 123 -15.90 14.18 -11.73
C GLN A 123 -16.51 14.66 -10.40
N ALA A 124 -16.32 13.91 -9.31
CA ALA A 124 -16.87 14.22 -8.01
C ALA A 124 -16.08 15.33 -7.30
N ARG A 125 -16.77 16.16 -6.51
CA ARG A 125 -16.14 17.14 -5.62
C ARG A 125 -15.68 16.44 -4.35
N LEU A 126 -14.48 15.89 -4.40
CA LEU A 126 -13.89 15.17 -3.28
C LEU A 126 -13.18 16.12 -2.30
N GLY A 127 -13.21 15.78 -1.01
CA GLY A 127 -12.32 16.41 -0.02
C GLY A 127 -10.85 16.08 -0.29
N GLU A 128 -9.93 16.91 0.23
CA GLU A 128 -8.50 16.85 -0.07
C GLU A 128 -7.88 15.44 0.12
N ALA A 129 -8.17 14.78 1.24
CA ALA A 129 -7.66 13.44 1.52
C ALA A 129 -8.11 12.40 0.47
N HIS A 130 -9.38 12.45 0.04
CA HIS A 130 -9.90 11.57 -1.00
C HIS A 130 -9.34 11.92 -2.38
N GLN A 131 -9.08 13.20 -2.68
CA GLN A 131 -8.42 13.62 -3.91
C GLN A 131 -7.00 13.08 -4.01
N GLN A 132 -6.22 13.17 -2.93
CA GLN A 132 -4.87 12.61 -2.85
C GLN A 132 -4.90 11.10 -3.05
N GLN A 133 -5.82 10.40 -2.38
CA GLN A 133 -5.97 8.96 -2.55
C GLN A 133 -6.38 8.57 -3.98
N LEU A 134 -7.33 9.29 -4.58
CA LEU A 134 -7.72 9.08 -5.97
C LEU A 134 -6.53 9.26 -6.92
N HIS A 135 -5.74 10.32 -6.70
CA HIS A 135 -4.55 10.59 -7.52
C HIS A 135 -3.54 9.45 -7.48
N LEU A 136 -3.23 8.91 -6.30
CA LEU A 136 -2.33 7.76 -6.16
C LEU A 136 -2.85 6.52 -6.90
N LEU A 137 -4.15 6.23 -6.82
CA LEU A 137 -4.75 5.09 -7.51
C LEU A 137 -4.73 5.26 -9.03
N LEU A 138 -4.95 6.49 -9.53
CA LEU A 138 -4.85 6.79 -10.95
C LEU A 138 -3.41 6.62 -11.47
N LEU A 139 -2.41 7.04 -10.70
CA LEU A 139 -1.00 6.80 -11.04
C LEU A 139 -0.69 5.29 -11.08
N GLN A 140 -1.14 4.53 -10.07
CA GLN A 140 -0.94 3.08 -10.04
C GLN A 140 -1.62 2.39 -11.24
N GLN A 141 -2.85 2.78 -11.58
CA GLN A 141 -3.56 2.29 -12.75
C GLN A 141 -2.79 2.56 -14.05
N GLN A 142 -2.20 3.74 -14.18
CA GLN A 142 -1.40 4.11 -15.36
C GLN A 142 -0.16 3.25 -15.48
N LEU A 143 0.59 3.07 -14.39
CA LEU A 143 1.78 2.22 -14.33
C LEU A 143 1.44 0.78 -14.76
N LEU A 144 0.33 0.23 -14.28
CA LEU A 144 -0.12 -1.12 -14.64
C LEU A 144 -0.62 -1.22 -16.09
N SER A 145 -1.28 -0.17 -16.60
CA SER A 145 -1.82 -0.16 -17.96
C SER A 145 -0.78 0.11 -19.06
N GLY A 146 0.44 0.53 -18.70
CA GLY A 146 1.49 0.93 -19.64
C GLY A 146 1.14 2.16 -20.49
N LYS A 147 0.03 2.85 -20.21
CA LYS A 147 -0.42 4.04 -20.95
C LYS A 147 0.07 5.31 -20.24
N PRO A 148 0.82 6.20 -20.92
CA PRO A 148 1.25 7.45 -20.33
C PRO A 148 0.05 8.36 -19.99
N SER A 149 0.07 8.96 -18.80
CA SER A 149 -0.98 9.85 -18.28
C SER A 149 -1.29 11.02 -19.23
N ARG A 150 -2.56 11.23 -19.55
CA ARG A 150 -3.07 12.46 -20.20
C ARG A 150 -3.69 13.46 -19.23
N GLN A 151 -3.76 13.17 -17.93
CA GLN A 151 -4.41 14.11 -17.01
C GLN A 151 -3.50 15.29 -16.67
N PRO A 152 -3.98 16.54 -16.79
CA PRO A 152 -3.27 17.70 -16.27
C PRO A 152 -3.22 17.57 -14.74
N ALA A 153 -2.04 17.81 -14.16
CA ALA A 153 -1.87 17.87 -12.71
C ALA A 153 -2.93 18.79 -12.10
N ALA A 154 -3.61 18.34 -11.04
CA ALA A 154 -4.67 19.11 -10.40
C ALA A 154 -4.17 20.52 -10.09
N ALA A 155 -4.87 21.54 -10.61
CA ALA A 155 -4.54 22.94 -10.40
C ALA A 155 -4.70 23.26 -8.90
N GLY A 156 -3.59 23.22 -8.17
CA GLY A 156 -3.56 23.33 -6.70
C GLY A 156 -2.57 22.41 -6.01
N SER A 157 -1.98 21.44 -6.71
CA SER A 157 -0.95 20.58 -6.12
C SER A 157 0.30 21.38 -5.74
N ASP A 158 0.87 21.05 -4.58
CA ASP A 158 2.17 21.49 -4.09
C ASP A 158 3.23 21.47 -5.22
N PRO A 159 4.01 22.53 -5.44
CA PRO A 159 5.07 22.54 -6.44
C PRO A 159 6.00 21.31 -6.38
N PHE A 160 6.26 20.77 -5.18
CA PHE A 160 7.08 19.56 -5.03
C PHE A 160 6.36 18.30 -5.53
N ALA A 161 5.06 18.17 -5.23
CA ALA A 161 4.24 17.09 -5.76
C ALA A 161 4.22 17.09 -7.30
N ARG A 162 4.18 18.27 -7.94
CA ARG A 162 4.27 18.39 -9.41
C ARG A 162 5.63 17.94 -9.94
N GLN A 163 6.71 18.26 -9.25
CA GLN A 163 8.06 17.82 -9.65
C GLN A 163 8.20 16.30 -9.53
N LYS A 164 7.70 15.72 -8.44
CA LYS A 164 7.67 14.26 -8.23
C LYS A 164 6.85 13.58 -9.33
N GLU A 165 5.66 14.09 -9.61
CA GLU A 165 4.80 13.57 -10.68
C GLU A 165 5.47 13.67 -12.05
N ALA A 166 6.14 14.79 -12.35
CA ALA A 166 6.88 14.95 -13.59
C ALA A 166 8.01 13.91 -13.72
N ALA A 167 8.75 13.64 -12.64
CA ALA A 167 9.79 12.61 -12.63
C ALA A 167 9.20 11.22 -12.89
N LEU A 168 8.10 10.87 -12.23
CA LEU A 168 7.40 9.60 -12.45
C LEU A 168 6.89 9.44 -13.88
N ARG A 169 6.36 10.50 -14.49
CA ARG A 169 5.94 10.49 -15.90
C ARG A 169 7.12 10.22 -16.84
N ARG A 170 8.29 10.81 -16.58
CA ARG A 170 9.51 10.56 -17.36
C ARG A 170 9.98 9.11 -17.21
N LEU A 171 9.92 8.56 -16.00
CA LEU A 171 10.20 7.13 -15.77
C LEU A 171 9.25 6.22 -16.52
N ALA A 172 7.95 6.50 -16.48
CA ALA A 172 6.96 5.75 -17.23
C ALA A 172 7.18 5.82 -18.75
N ALA A 173 7.77 6.91 -19.24
CA ALA A 173 8.18 7.06 -20.64
C ALA A 173 9.53 6.40 -20.97
N GLY A 174 10.21 5.79 -20.00
CA GLY A 174 11.54 5.17 -20.17
C GLY A 174 12.72 6.16 -20.11
N ASP A 175 12.47 7.45 -19.91
CA ASP A 175 13.52 8.48 -19.84
C ASP A 175 14.10 8.56 -18.42
N THR A 176 14.92 7.57 -18.09
CA THR A 176 15.55 7.43 -16.76
C THR A 176 16.52 8.57 -16.44
N VAL A 177 17.19 9.15 -17.44
CA VAL A 177 18.15 10.25 -17.25
C VAL A 177 17.41 11.52 -16.85
N ALA A 178 16.37 11.89 -17.60
CA ALA A 178 15.63 13.10 -17.34
C ALA A 178 14.79 13.00 -16.06
N ALA A 179 14.33 11.80 -15.70
CA ALA A 179 13.72 11.53 -14.40
C ALA A 179 14.71 11.72 -13.24
N LEU A 180 15.91 11.14 -13.35
CA LEU A 180 16.94 11.27 -12.32
C LEU A 180 17.37 12.73 -12.11
N GLN A 181 17.47 13.51 -13.19
CA GLN A 181 17.74 14.95 -13.10
C GLN A 181 16.65 15.69 -12.31
N GLN A 182 15.38 15.39 -12.55
CA GLN A 182 14.28 16.00 -11.80
C GLN A 182 14.27 15.57 -10.34
N LEU A 183 14.53 14.29 -10.06
CA LEU A 183 14.59 13.81 -8.69
C LEU A 183 15.78 14.42 -7.94
N ARG A 184 16.94 14.60 -8.58
CA ARG A 184 18.07 15.32 -7.98
C ARG A 184 17.74 16.77 -7.64
N GLN A 185 16.94 17.44 -8.46
CA GLN A 185 16.47 18.79 -8.15
C GLN A 185 15.50 18.76 -6.96
N LEU A 186 14.57 17.82 -6.97
CA LEU A 186 13.58 17.63 -5.91
C LEU A 186 14.26 17.32 -4.57
N THR A 187 15.16 16.33 -4.51
CA THR A 187 15.83 15.94 -3.26
C THR A 187 16.74 17.03 -2.69
N ARG A 188 17.25 17.94 -3.51
CA ARG A 188 17.96 19.15 -3.04
C ARG A 188 17.02 20.17 -2.39
N LEU A 189 15.81 20.32 -2.92
CA LEU A 189 14.81 21.26 -2.42
C LEU A 189 14.05 20.70 -1.21
N THR A 190 13.84 19.39 -1.19
CA THR A 190 13.07 18.67 -0.17
C THR A 190 13.87 17.48 0.36
N PRO A 191 14.92 17.72 1.15
CA PRO A 191 15.79 16.65 1.66
C PRO A 191 15.11 15.71 2.66
N PHE A 192 13.88 16.02 3.09
CA PHE A 192 13.06 15.18 3.97
C PHE A 192 11.99 14.36 3.21
N GLU A 193 11.91 14.49 1.89
CA GLU A 193 10.96 13.72 1.08
C GLU A 193 11.54 12.33 0.78
N GLU A 194 11.17 11.37 1.62
CA GLU A 194 11.74 10.01 1.64
C GLU A 194 11.51 9.29 0.31
N ASP A 195 10.33 9.42 -0.29
CA ASP A 195 9.96 8.70 -1.51
C ASP A 195 10.86 9.08 -2.70
N ALA A 196 11.20 10.36 -2.87
CA ALA A 196 12.06 10.86 -3.92
C ALA A 196 13.50 10.42 -3.73
N LEU A 197 13.96 10.34 -2.47
CA LEU A 197 15.28 9.79 -2.12
C LEU A 197 15.36 8.31 -2.46
N LEU A 198 14.36 7.52 -2.04
CA LEU A 198 14.27 6.09 -2.34
C LEU A 198 14.17 5.83 -3.85
N LEU A 199 13.33 6.59 -4.56
CA LEU A 199 13.19 6.48 -6.00
C LEU A 199 14.50 6.82 -6.71
N SER A 200 15.19 7.88 -6.31
CA SER A 200 16.51 8.24 -6.84
C SER A 200 17.54 7.12 -6.63
N ALA A 201 17.64 6.57 -5.42
CA ALA A 201 18.56 5.47 -5.11
C ALA A 201 18.26 4.23 -5.96
N SER A 202 16.98 3.90 -6.16
CA SER A 202 16.58 2.77 -7.02
C SER A 202 16.97 2.97 -8.49
N LEU A 203 16.87 4.21 -9.01
CA LEU A 203 17.27 4.51 -10.39
C LEU A 203 18.78 4.44 -10.58
N HIS A 204 19.54 4.95 -9.61
CA HIS A 204 20.99 4.78 -9.59
C HIS A 204 21.37 3.29 -9.65
N ASN A 205 20.75 2.46 -8.80
CA ASN A 205 20.94 1.02 -8.83
C ASN A 205 20.56 0.37 -10.17
N ALA A 206 19.44 0.76 -10.77
CA ALA A 206 19.01 0.25 -12.08
C ALA A 206 20.02 0.58 -13.20
N ARG A 207 20.79 1.65 -13.02
CA ARG A 207 21.85 2.10 -13.92
C ARG A 207 23.23 1.54 -13.55
N GLN A 208 23.30 0.63 -12.57
CA GLN A 208 24.55 0.08 -12.01
C GLN A 208 25.45 1.14 -11.35
N GLU A 209 24.88 2.29 -10.98
CA GLU A 209 25.56 3.39 -10.26
C GLU A 209 25.43 3.16 -8.74
N THR A 210 25.94 2.03 -8.24
CA THR A 210 25.74 1.59 -6.85
C THR A 210 26.38 2.51 -5.80
N GLU A 211 27.54 3.09 -6.12
CA GLU A 211 28.22 4.07 -5.26
C GLU A 211 27.38 5.35 -5.08
N ASP A 212 26.79 5.86 -6.17
CA ASP A 212 25.93 7.05 -6.10
C ASP A 212 24.67 6.79 -5.27
N ALA A 213 24.06 5.60 -5.41
CA ALA A 213 22.93 5.19 -4.59
C ALA A 213 23.30 5.14 -3.10
N TYR A 214 24.47 4.61 -2.78
CA TYR A 214 24.98 4.56 -1.41
C TYR A 214 25.23 5.95 -0.83
N GLU A 215 25.96 6.81 -1.54
CA GLU A 215 26.23 8.16 -1.06
C GLU A 215 24.96 8.98 -0.88
N LEU A 216 23.98 8.83 -1.77
CA LEU A 216 22.67 9.47 -1.61
C LEU A 216 21.97 9.01 -0.34
N LEU A 217 21.89 7.69 -0.09
CA LEU A 217 21.22 7.13 1.09
C LEU A 217 21.95 7.50 2.38
N ARG A 218 23.29 7.47 2.36
CA ARG A 218 24.13 7.90 3.48
C ARG A 218 23.87 9.36 3.84
N GLN A 219 23.83 10.25 2.85
CA GLN A 219 23.51 11.66 3.05
C GLN A 219 22.07 11.87 3.52
N ALA A 220 21.12 11.13 2.96
CA ALA A 220 19.73 11.16 3.36
C ALA A 220 19.55 10.83 4.84
N LEU A 221 20.24 9.80 5.35
CA LEU A 221 20.17 9.39 6.75
C LEU A 221 20.78 10.40 7.73
N LEU A 222 21.70 11.26 7.29
CA LEU A 222 22.18 12.37 8.13
C LEU A 222 21.06 13.35 8.50
N LEU A 223 20.08 13.51 7.61
CA LEU A 223 18.95 14.42 7.79
C LEU A 223 17.68 13.68 8.28
N ASN A 224 17.55 12.39 7.95
CA ASN A 224 16.37 11.56 8.18
C ASN A 224 16.72 10.32 9.02
N ARG A 225 17.47 10.49 10.12
CA ARG A 225 18.08 9.38 10.87
C ARG A 225 17.11 8.27 11.29
N TYR A 226 15.86 8.62 11.62
CA TYR A 226 14.86 7.67 12.10
C TYR A 226 13.90 7.16 11.02
N SER A 227 14.21 7.46 9.75
CA SER A 227 13.42 6.96 8.63
C SER A 227 13.66 5.48 8.43
N ILE A 228 12.73 4.65 8.92
CA ILE A 228 12.77 3.19 8.74
C ILE A 228 12.92 2.82 7.25
N PRO A 229 12.16 3.40 6.29
CA PRO A 229 12.35 3.10 4.87
C PRO A 229 13.77 3.40 4.35
N LEU A 230 14.38 4.51 4.75
CA LEU A 230 15.73 4.88 4.33
C LEU A 230 16.78 3.98 4.97
N LEU A 231 16.62 3.61 6.24
CA LEU A 231 17.49 2.63 6.92
C LEU A 231 17.44 1.27 6.23
N GLU A 232 16.25 0.77 5.89
CA GLU A 232 16.05 -0.47 5.13
C GLU A 232 16.77 -0.40 3.77
N ALA A 233 16.62 0.71 3.04
CA ALA A 233 17.28 0.90 1.76
C ALA A 233 18.81 0.97 1.90
N TYR A 234 19.31 1.67 2.92
CA TYR A 234 20.74 1.80 3.19
C TYR A 234 21.39 0.46 3.60
N ALA A 235 20.71 -0.35 4.41
CA ALA A 235 21.19 -1.69 4.78
C ALA A 235 21.34 -2.58 3.53
N LEU A 236 20.32 -2.59 2.66
CA LEU A 236 20.37 -3.37 1.41
C LEU A 236 21.45 -2.83 0.45
N GLN A 237 21.64 -1.51 0.40
CA GLN A 237 22.67 -0.91 -0.45
C GLN A 237 24.08 -1.23 0.03
N SER A 238 24.31 -1.12 1.35
CA SER A 238 25.60 -1.47 1.98
C SER A 238 25.95 -2.93 1.69
N LEU A 239 24.95 -3.82 1.81
CA LEU A 239 25.12 -5.24 1.49
C LEU A 239 25.50 -5.47 0.01
N ARG A 240 24.85 -4.78 -0.94
CA ARG A 240 25.20 -4.85 -2.38
C ARG A 240 26.64 -4.43 -2.68
N MET A 241 27.19 -3.54 -1.85
CA MET A 241 28.56 -3.04 -1.98
C MET A 241 29.60 -3.89 -1.22
N GLY A 242 29.19 -4.97 -0.55
CA GLY A 242 30.08 -5.76 0.30
C GLY A 242 30.49 -5.04 1.60
N LEU A 243 29.73 -4.03 2.00
CA LEU A 243 29.97 -3.24 3.21
C LEU A 243 29.21 -3.86 4.40
N GLU A 244 29.55 -5.09 4.75
CA GLU A 244 28.77 -5.91 5.70
C GLU A 244 28.62 -5.27 7.09
N ASN A 245 29.68 -4.66 7.63
CA ASN A 245 29.62 -4.00 8.93
C ASN A 245 28.58 -2.87 8.94
N TYR A 246 28.54 -2.05 7.88
CA TYR A 246 27.56 -0.96 7.75
C TYR A 246 26.14 -1.47 7.57
N ALA A 247 25.98 -2.61 6.88
CA ALA A 247 24.69 -3.27 6.74
C ALA A 247 24.20 -3.84 8.09
N GLN A 248 25.09 -4.43 8.89
CA GLN A 248 24.81 -4.93 10.24
C GLN A 248 24.46 -3.80 11.21
N ASP A 249 25.20 -2.68 11.18
CA ASP A 249 24.89 -1.51 12.02
C ASP A 249 23.47 -0.98 11.74
N ALA A 250 23.10 -0.90 10.45
CA ALA A 250 21.76 -0.48 10.06
C ALA A 250 20.67 -1.48 10.48
N LEU A 251 20.96 -2.79 10.48
CA LEU A 251 20.05 -3.81 11.00
C LEU A 251 19.81 -3.66 12.51
N LEU A 252 20.86 -3.40 13.30
CA LEU A 252 20.72 -3.15 14.73
C LEU A 252 19.86 -1.91 14.99
N GLU A 253 20.04 -0.85 14.22
CA GLU A 253 19.20 0.35 14.34
C GLU A 253 17.74 0.07 13.96
N LEU A 254 17.49 -0.77 12.95
CA LEU A 254 16.15 -1.22 12.56
C LEU A 254 15.48 -2.10 13.61
N GLU A 255 16.23 -2.99 14.27
CA GLU A 255 15.69 -3.83 15.36
C GLU A 255 15.16 -2.97 16.52
N ILE A 256 15.85 -1.88 16.83
CA ILE A 256 15.48 -0.96 17.92
C ILE A 256 14.32 -0.04 17.51
N SER A 257 14.32 0.44 16.26
CA SER A 257 13.42 1.52 15.83
C SER A 257 12.15 1.06 15.11
N SER A 258 12.12 -0.17 14.55
CA SER A 258 11.01 -0.63 13.73
C SER A 258 10.04 -1.57 14.46
N PRO A 259 8.74 -1.58 14.11
CA PRO A 259 7.81 -2.57 14.64
C PRO A 259 8.28 -4.01 14.32
N SER A 260 8.15 -4.93 15.29
CA SER A 260 8.66 -6.31 15.17
C SER A 260 8.21 -7.04 13.91
N GLU A 261 6.95 -6.89 13.49
CA GLU A 261 6.42 -7.48 12.26
C GLU A 261 7.11 -6.92 11.00
N ARG A 262 7.39 -5.60 10.98
CA ARG A 262 8.10 -4.96 9.87
C ARG A 262 9.55 -5.43 9.83
N HIS A 263 10.23 -5.44 10.97
CA HIS A 263 11.61 -5.93 11.09
C HIS A 263 11.75 -7.37 10.57
N SER A 264 10.86 -8.27 11.00
CA SER A 264 10.88 -9.67 10.58
C SER A 264 10.72 -9.83 9.06
N ARG A 265 9.78 -9.10 8.44
CA ARG A 265 9.63 -9.09 6.98
C ARG A 265 10.85 -8.54 6.26
N PHE A 266 11.47 -7.50 6.83
CA PHE A 266 12.68 -6.93 6.26
C PHE A 266 13.87 -7.90 6.33
N LEU A 267 14.07 -8.58 7.45
CA LEU A 267 15.14 -9.58 7.63
C LEU A 267 15.06 -10.68 6.57
N THR A 268 13.88 -11.23 6.30
CA THR A 268 13.70 -12.23 5.24
C THR A 268 14.17 -11.71 3.87
N ARG A 269 13.88 -10.46 3.54
CA ARG A 269 14.32 -9.83 2.28
C ARG A 269 15.83 -9.57 2.28
N TYR A 270 16.39 -9.16 3.42
CA TYR A 270 17.83 -8.91 3.58
C TYR A 270 18.64 -10.20 3.40
N GLU A 271 18.22 -11.29 4.04
CA GLU A 271 18.86 -12.60 3.95
C GLU A 271 18.81 -13.15 2.52
N ALA A 272 17.65 -13.06 1.87
CA ALA A 272 17.50 -13.46 0.47
C ALA A 272 18.44 -12.68 -0.47
N LEU A 273 18.63 -11.38 -0.22
CA LEU A 273 19.61 -10.58 -0.97
C LEU A 273 21.04 -11.05 -0.68
N ARG A 274 21.40 -11.28 0.58
CA ARG A 274 22.73 -11.75 0.98
C ARG A 274 23.08 -13.06 0.29
N GLU A 275 22.17 -14.03 0.30
CA GLU A 275 22.35 -15.33 -0.35
C GLU A 275 22.49 -15.23 -1.86
N SER A 276 21.86 -14.23 -2.49
CA SER A 276 21.96 -14.01 -3.94
C SER A 276 23.28 -13.35 -4.38
N LEU A 277 24.04 -12.74 -3.46
CA LEU A 277 25.27 -12.03 -3.80
C LEU A 277 26.45 -13.01 -3.88
N PRO A 278 27.27 -12.94 -4.96
CA PRO A 278 28.43 -13.79 -5.11
C PRO A 278 29.48 -13.43 -4.03
N GLY A 279 29.77 -14.37 -3.13
CA GLY A 279 30.76 -14.21 -2.06
C GLY A 279 30.24 -14.48 -0.63
N ALA A 280 28.93 -14.58 -0.44
CA ALA A 280 28.35 -14.79 0.89
C ALA A 280 28.62 -16.19 1.52
N ALA A 281 29.10 -17.15 0.74
CA ALA A 281 29.32 -18.54 1.17
C ALA A 281 30.77 -18.85 1.63
N GLY A 282 31.63 -17.83 1.78
CA GLY A 282 33.08 -18.02 1.85
C GLY A 282 33.84 -17.44 3.05
N TRP A 283 33.17 -16.95 4.10
CA TRP A 283 33.81 -16.39 5.29
C TRP A 283 33.34 -17.07 6.57
#